data_AF-A0A7K0SDY2-F1
#
_entry.id   AF-A0A7K0SDY2-F1
#
_cell.length_a   1.000
_cell.length_b   1.000
_cell.length_c   1.000
_cell.angle_alpha   90.00
_cell.angle_beta   90.00
_cell.angle_gamma   90.00
#
_symmetry.space_group_name_H-M   'P 1'
#
loop_
_entity.id
_entity.type
_entity.pdbx_description
1 polymer ?
#
loop_
_entity_poly.entity_id
_entity_poly.type
_entity_poly.pdbx_seq_one_letter_code
_entity_poly.pdbx_strand_id
1 'polypeptide(L)' 'MAEISIKGARRTEFGKGAARRSRRDGLIPAVIYGHGEKPQHVALPS' A
#
# COMPACT_ATOMS: atom_id res chain seq x y z
N MET A 1 -9.91 -10.36 20.96
CA MET A 1 -9.27 -10.32 19.62
C MET A 1 -8.06 -9.41 19.72
N ALA A 2 -6.90 -9.86 19.25
CA ALA A 2 -5.71 -9.02 19.23
C ALA A 2 -5.83 -8.04 18.05
N GLU A 3 -5.76 -6.75 18.34
CA GLU A 3 -5.72 -5.69 17.34
C GLU A 3 -4.27 -5.48 16.89
N ILE A 4 -4.04 -5.40 15.58
CA ILE A 4 -2.73 -5.15 15.00
C ILE A 4 -2.84 -3.88 14.16
N SER A 5 -2.08 -2.85 14.53
CA SER A 5 -2.00 -1.59 13.79
C SER A 5 -0.82 -1.62 12.83
N ILE A 6 -1.10 -1.39 11.54
CA ILE A 6 -0.08 -1.32 10.48
C ILE A 6 -0.06 0.10 9.92
N LYS A 7 1.07 0.78 10.05
CA LYS A 7 1.26 2.11 9.48
C LYS A 7 1.44 2.00 7.97
N GLY A 8 0.70 2.79 7.20
CA GLY A 8 0.81 2.85 5.74
C GLY A 8 0.67 4.28 5.23
N ALA A 9 1.30 4.56 4.08
CA ALA A 9 1.22 5.84 3.39
C ALA A 9 0.40 5.71 2.10
N ARG A 10 -0.42 6.70 1.76
CA ARG A 10 -1.21 6.69 0.52
C ARG A 10 -0.30 6.82 -0.71
N ARG A 11 -0.51 5.98 -1.72
CA ARG A 11 0.25 6.03 -2.98
C ARG A 11 -0.44 6.93 -3.99
N THR A 12 0.33 7.81 -4.62
CA THR A 12 -0.10 8.70 -5.72
C THR A 12 0.37 8.23 -7.09
N GLU A 13 1.37 7.35 -7.14
CA GLU A 13 1.94 6.81 -8.38
C GLU A 13 1.68 5.30 -8.54
N PHE A 14 1.34 4.92 -9.77
CA PHE A 14 0.87 3.57 -10.12
C PHE A 14 1.69 2.93 -11.26
N GLY A 15 1.50 1.63 -11.45
CA GLY A 15 2.17 0.86 -12.50
C GLY A 15 3.51 0.24 -12.09
N LYS A 16 4.15 -0.41 -13.06
CA LYS A 16 5.36 -1.25 -12.86
C LYS A 16 6.55 -0.45 -12.35
N GLY A 17 6.79 0.74 -12.89
CA GLY A 17 7.92 1.60 -12.50
C GLY A 17 7.79 2.11 -11.07
N ALA A 18 6.62 2.65 -10.72
CA ALA A 18 6.32 3.11 -9.36
C ALA A 18 6.46 1.98 -8.34
N ALA A 19 5.87 0.80 -8.63
CA ALA A 19 5.96 -0.35 -7.73
C ALA A 19 7.39 -0.91 -7.58
N ARG A 20 8.25 -0.75 -8.59
CA ARG A 20 9.67 -1.13 -8.51
C ARG A 20 10.47 -0.15 -7.65
N ARG A 21 10.23 1.16 -7.80
CA ARG A 21 10.84 2.20 -6.95
C ARG A 21 10.46 2.00 -5.48
N SER A 22 9.16 1.87 -5.18
CA SER A 22 8.70 1.63 -3.81
C SER A 22 9.39 0.43 -3.15
N ARG A 23 9.55 -0.70 -3.88
CA ARG A 23 10.26 -1.87 -3.34
C ARG A 23 11.75 -1.62 -3.10
N ARG A 24 12.41 -0.84 -3.97
CA ARG A 24 13.82 -0.43 -3.77
C ARG A 24 13.97 0.43 -2.52
N ASP A 25 12.98 1.27 -2.25
CA ASP A 25 12.96 2.19 -1.11
C ASP A 25 12.49 1.52 0.20
N GLY A 26 12.40 0.19 0.24
CA GLY A 26 11.98 -0.56 1.43
C GLY A 26 10.48 -0.50 1.72
N LEU A 27 9.64 -0.23 0.70
CA LEU A 27 8.20 -0.17 0.83
C LEU A 27 7.49 -1.28 0.05
N ILE A 28 6.42 -1.81 0.64
CA ILE A 28 5.55 -2.83 0.05
C ILE A 28 4.30 -2.14 -0.51
N PRO A 29 4.10 -2.12 -1.85
CA PRO A 29 2.88 -1.62 -2.44
C PRO A 29 1.70 -2.59 -2.17
N ALA A 30 0.63 -2.08 -1.55
CA ALA A 30 -0.59 -2.82 -1.23
C ALA A 30 -1.87 -2.07 -1.65
N VAL A 31 -3.00 -2.77 -1.60
CA VAL A 31 -4.33 -2.24 -1.91
C VAL A 31 -5.32 -2.70 -0.85
N ILE A 32 -6.06 -1.75 -0.28
CA ILE A 32 -7.19 -2.01 0.61
C ILE A 32 -8.47 -1.96 -0.25
N TYR A 33 -9.29 -2.99 -0.16
CA TYR A 33 -10.56 -3.08 -0.86
C TYR A 33 -11.67 -3.51 0.11
N GLY A 34 -12.90 -3.13 -0.21
CA GLY A 34 -14.10 -3.43 0.58
C GLY A 34 -15.32 -3.46 -0.32
N HIS A 35 -16.41 -4.07 0.16
CA HIS A 35 -17.63 -4.20 -0.61
C HIS A 35 -18.24 -2.81 -0.87
N GLY A 36 -18.40 -2.43 -2.16
CA GLY A 36 -18.97 -1.15 -2.57
C GLY A 36 -18.04 0.06 -2.42
N GLU A 37 -16.82 -0.13 -1.91
CA GLU A 37 -15.86 0.96 -1.69
C GLU A 37 -14.82 1.08 -2.81
N LYS A 38 -14.31 2.30 -2.98
CA LYS A 38 -13.23 2.56 -3.93
C LYS A 38 -11.91 1.99 -3.37
N PRO A 39 -11.16 1.19 -4.15
CA PRO A 39 -9.87 0.67 -3.71
C PRO A 39 -8.92 1.79 -3.28
N GLN A 40 -8.23 1.59 -2.16
CA GLN A 40 -7.22 2.50 -1.66
C GLN A 40 -5.83 1.91 -1.83
N HIS A 41 -4.97 2.63 -2.53
CA HIS A 41 -3.59 2.24 -2.74
C HIS A 41 -2.70 2.77 -1.62
N VAL A 42 -1.97 1.87 -0.97
CA VAL A 42 -1.10 2.20 0.17
C VAL A 42 0.29 1.59 -0.02
N ALA A 43 1.29 2.19 0.60
CA ALA A 43 2.64 1.68 0.75
C ALA A 43 2.86 1.36 2.22
N LEU A 44 3.29 0.13 2.50
CA LEU A 44 3.58 -0.36 3.84
C LEU A 44 5.10 -0.44 4.03
N PRO A 45 5.62 -0.30 5.25
CA PRO A 45 7.02 -0.62 5.53
C PRO A 45 7.28 -2.12 5.28
N SER A 46 8.47 -2.44 4.76
CA SER A 46 8.93 -3.83 4.61
C SER A 46 9.25 -4.50 5.93
#